data_AF-A0A497S2I9-F1
#
_entry.id   AF-A0A497S2I9-F1
#
_cell.length_a   1.000
_cell.length_b   1.000
_cell.length_c   1.000
_cell.angle_alpha   90.00
_cell.angle_beta   90.00
_cell.angle_gamma   90.00
#
_symmetry.space_group_name_H-M   'P 1'
#
loop_
_entity.id
_entity.type
_entity.pdbx_description
1 polymer ?
#
loop_
_entity_poly.entity_id
_entity_poly.type
_entity_poly.pdbx_seq_one_letter_code
_entity_poly.pdbx_strand_id
1 'polypeptide(L)'
;MAKRKNPFLAAILSLLIAGLGQIYIRKYPRGAVFLSLEIITFGTFLWIHHDVGGFLNLSVSIFAAYDAYKLAVKMNKEIKIEEKSKEMPEVYIG
;
A
#
# COMPACT_ATOMS: atom_id res chain seq x y z
N MET A 1 -3.59 -2.93 19.56
CA MET A 1 -4.20 -3.90 18.63
C MET A 1 -4.15 -3.34 17.22
N ALA A 2 -3.44 -3.98 16.29
CA ALA A 2 -3.44 -3.53 14.90
C ALA A 2 -4.82 -3.80 14.29
N LYS A 3 -5.52 -2.75 13.83
CA LYS A 3 -6.85 -2.87 13.24
C LYS A 3 -6.73 -3.32 11.79
N ARG A 4 -7.56 -4.29 11.37
CA ARG A 4 -7.66 -4.70 9.96
C ARG A 4 -8.01 -3.50 9.07
N LYS A 5 -7.44 -3.48 7.87
CA LYS A 5 -7.59 -2.40 6.88
C LYS A 5 -8.24 -2.94 5.62
N ASN A 6 -9.03 -2.13 4.91
CA ASN A 6 -9.65 -2.58 3.66
C ASN A 6 -8.61 -2.61 2.52
N PRO A 7 -8.28 -3.78 1.93
CA PRO A 7 -7.28 -3.88 0.88
C PRO A 7 -7.68 -3.18 -0.42
N PHE A 8 -8.96 -3.22 -0.79
CA PHE A 8 -9.46 -2.55 -1.98
C PHE A 8 -9.37 -1.03 -1.84
N LEU A 9 -9.70 -0.51 -0.65
CA LEU A 9 -9.53 0.92 -0.39
C LEU A 9 -8.06 1.34 -0.47
N ALA A 10 -7.15 0.52 0.06
CA ALA A 10 -5.71 0.78 -0.08
C ALA A 10 -5.27 0.80 -1.55
N ALA A 11 -5.77 -0.14 -2.37
CA ALA A 11 -5.46 -0.19 -3.80
C ALA A 11 -5.98 1.05 -4.54
N ILE A 12 -7.25 1.42 -4.34
CA ILE A 12 -7.89 2.58 -4.99
C ILE A 12 -7.16 3.87 -4.62
N LEU A 13 -6.81 4.04 -3.34
CA LEU A 13 -6.04 5.20 -2.90
C LEU A 13 -4.70 5.31 -3.63
N SER A 14 -3.97 4.20 -3.77
CA SER A 14 -2.70 4.18 -4.51
C SER A 14 -2.85 4.25 -6.03
N LEU A 15 -4.01 3.92 -6.57
CA LEU A 15 -4.31 4.11 -7.99
C LEU A 15 -4.57 5.59 -8.31
N LEU A 16 -5.20 6.31 -7.38
CA LEU A 16 -5.46 7.75 -7.53
C LEU A 16 -4.19 8.57 -7.36
N ILE A 17 -3.39 8.25 -6.33
CA ILE A 17 -2.10 8.89 -6.06
C ILE A 17 -1.18 7.81 -5.48
N ALA A 18 -0.11 7.46 -6.20
CA ALA A 18 0.80 6.42 -5.74
C ALA A 18 1.37 6.77 -4.35
N GLY A 19 1.34 5.80 -3.44
CA GLY A 19 1.80 5.94 -2.06
C GLY A 19 0.70 6.18 -1.01
N LEU A 20 -0.49 6.66 -1.40
CA LEU A 20 -1.58 6.90 -0.43
C LEU A 20 -2.10 5.62 0.23
N GLY A 21 -2.25 4.53 -0.51
CA GLY A 21 -2.66 3.23 0.03
C GLY A 21 -1.67 2.69 1.06
N GLN A 22 -0.37 2.86 0.81
CA GLN A 22 0.69 2.51 1.75
C GLN A 22 0.61 3.36 3.02
N ILE A 23 0.34 4.67 2.90
CA ILE A 23 0.14 5.57 4.06
C ILE A 23 -1.12 5.16 4.85
N TYR A 24 -2.21 4.80 4.17
CA TYR A 24 -3.46 4.34 4.80
C TYR A 24 -3.26 3.09 5.68
N ILE A 25 -2.42 2.15 5.23
CA ILE A 25 -2.01 0.98 6.02
C ILE A 25 -0.80 1.24 6.93
N ARG A 26 -0.41 2.50 7.12
CA ARG A 26 0.67 2.95 8.03
C ARG A 26 2.06 2.42 7.67
N LYS A 27 2.29 2.15 6.38
CA LYS A 27 3.59 1.72 5.82
C LYS A 27 4.30 2.94 5.21
N TYR A 28 4.58 3.92 6.06
CA TYR A 28 5.12 5.24 5.66
C TYR A 28 6.40 5.17 4.81
N PRO A 29 7.40 4.31 5.08
CA PRO A 29 8.60 4.26 4.25
C PRO A 29 8.30 3.88 2.80
N ARG A 30 7.42 2.91 2.57
CA ARG A 30 6.98 2.54 1.22
C ARG A 30 6.12 3.62 0.59
N GLY A 31 5.23 4.23 1.39
CA GLY A 31 4.41 5.34 0.94
C GLY A 31 5.24 6.52 0.44
N ALA A 32 6.31 6.87 1.16
CA ALA A 32 7.24 7.92 0.75
C ALA A 32 7.92 7.61 -0.59
N VAL A 33 8.40 6.38 -0.79
CA VAL A 33 9.01 5.96 -2.06
C VAL A 33 8.04 6.12 -3.24
N PHE A 34 6.82 5.60 -3.12
CA PHE A 34 5.83 5.72 -4.20
C PHE A 34 5.36 7.16 -4.41
N LEU A 35 5.24 7.95 -3.34
CA LEU A 35 4.87 9.36 -3.46
C LEU A 35 5.98 10.19 -4.11
N SER A 36 7.25 9.89 -3.85
CA SER A 36 8.37 10.50 -4.58
C SER A 36 8.34 10.16 -6.07
N LEU A 37 8.07 8.90 -6.41
CA LEU A 37 7.92 8.47 -7.80
C LEU A 37 6.73 9.15 -8.49
N GLU A 38 5.60 9.30 -7.79
CA GLU A 38 4.44 10.05 -8.25
C GLU A 38 4.84 11.47 -8.66
N ILE A 39 5.51 12.20 -7.75
CA ILE A 39 5.95 13.59 -7.99
C ILE A 39 6.92 13.67 -9.18
N ILE A 40 7.87 12.75 -9.30
CA ILE A 40 8.86 12.75 -10.39
C ILE A 40 8.18 12.48 -11.75
N THR A 41 7.33 11.46 -11.82
CA THR A 41 6.64 11.07 -13.06
C THR A 41 5.59 12.09 -13.47
N PHE A 42 4.84 12.63 -12.51
CA PHE A 42 3.88 13.71 -12.75
C PHE A 42 4.58 15.02 -13.15
N GLY A 43 5.73 15.33 -12.55
CA GLY A 43 6.57 16.46 -12.97
C GLY A 43 7.08 16.29 -14.40
N THR A 44 7.49 15.06 -14.76
CA THR A 44 7.88 14.72 -16.14
C THR A 44 6.71 14.91 -17.10
N PHE A 45 5.49 14.49 -16.69
CA PHE A 45 4.26 14.68 -17.46
C PHE A 45 3.95 16.16 -17.69
N LEU A 46 4.13 17.04 -16.70
CA LEU A 46 3.78 18.45 -16.85
C LEU A 46 4.82 19.28 -17.61
N TRP A 47 6.11 19.03 -17.39
CA TRP A 47 7.17 19.98 -17.76
C TRP A 47 8.18 19.47 -18.79
N ILE A 48 8.31 18.14 -18.95
CA ILE A 48 9.38 17.55 -19.76
C ILE A 48 8.81 16.91 -21.03
N HIS A 49 7.97 15.89 -20.86
CA HIS A 49 7.40 15.14 -21.97
C HIS A 49 6.09 14.47 -21.55
N HIS A 50 4.99 15.00 -22.06
CA HIS A 50 3.63 14.60 -21.65
C HIS A 50 3.39 13.09 -21.79
N ASP A 51 3.65 12.51 -22.96
CA ASP A 51 3.31 11.10 -23.19
C ASP A 51 4.13 10.17 -22.29
N VAL A 52 5.44 10.38 -22.21
CA VAL A 52 6.34 9.55 -21.39
C VAL A 52 6.02 9.71 -19.90
N GLY A 53 5.81 10.93 -19.44
CA GLY A 53 5.43 11.17 -18.05
C GLY A 53 4.11 10.52 -17.70
N GLY A 54 3.11 10.61 -18.59
CA GLY A 54 1.80 9.98 -18.40
C GLY A 54 1.87 8.46 -18.34
N PHE A 55 2.60 7.82 -19.26
CA PHE A 55 2.79 6.37 -19.25
C PHE A 55 3.55 5.89 -18.00
N LEU A 56 4.60 6.60 -17.59
CA LEU A 56 5.35 6.28 -16.38
C LEU A 56 4.49 6.45 -15.13
N ASN A 57 3.77 7.56 -15.02
CA ASN A 57 2.90 7.84 -13.89
C ASN A 57 1.81 6.78 -13.74
N LEU A 58 1.11 6.45 -14.84
CA LEU A 58 0.10 5.38 -14.84
C LEU A 58 0.69 4.03 -14.42
N SER A 59 1.88 3.70 -14.94
CA SER A 59 2.57 2.46 -14.57
C SER A 59 2.88 2.43 -13.08
N VAL A 60 3.45 3.51 -12.53
CA VAL A 60 3.75 3.63 -11.09
C VAL A 60 2.48 3.48 -10.25
N SER A 61 1.38 4.12 -10.62
CA SER A 61 0.10 4.02 -9.90
C SER A 61 -0.47 2.61 -9.89
N ILE A 62 -0.38 1.87 -11.00
CA ILE A 62 -0.80 0.46 -11.07
C ILE A 62 0.08 -0.41 -10.15
N PHE A 63 1.41 -0.24 -10.20
CA PHE A 63 2.33 -0.97 -9.33
C PHE A 63 2.10 -0.64 -7.85
N ALA A 64 1.88 0.64 -7.52
CA ALA A 64 1.60 1.09 -6.17
C ALA A 64 0.28 0.54 -5.64
N ALA A 65 -0.77 0.49 -6.46
CA ALA A 65 -2.07 -0.10 -6.12
C ALA A 65 -1.94 -1.60 -5.81
N TYR A 66 -1.18 -2.32 -6.63
CA TYR A 66 -0.92 -3.74 -6.42
C TYR A 66 -0.13 -4.02 -5.13
N ASP A 67 0.94 -3.25 -4.87
CA ASP A 67 1.71 -3.36 -3.63
C ASP A 67 0.83 -3.06 -2.41
N ALA A 68 0.06 -1.97 -2.43
CA ALA A 68 -0.83 -1.58 -1.35
C ALA A 68 -1.88 -2.66 -1.04
N TYR A 69 -2.50 -3.23 -2.08
CA TYR A 69 -3.45 -4.34 -1.95
C TYR A 69 -2.82 -5.54 -1.26
N LYS A 70 -1.70 -6.05 -1.81
CA LYS A 70 -1.03 -7.24 -1.29
C LYS A 70 -0.55 -7.04 0.14
N LEU A 71 -0.02 -5.87 0.44
CA LEU A 71 0.48 -5.54 1.77
C LEU A 71 -0.66 -5.47 2.79
N ALA A 72 -1.80 -4.87 2.42
CA ALA A 72 -3.00 -4.85 3.26
C ALA A 72 -3.54 -6.26 3.53
N VAL A 73 -3.61 -7.13 2.51
CA VAL A 73 -4.02 -8.53 2.67
C VAL A 73 -3.08 -9.27 3.61
N LYS A 74 -1.76 -9.10 3.44
CA LYS A 74 -0.75 -9.73 4.30
C LYS A 74 -0.91 -9.30 5.76
N MET A 75 -1.02 -7.99 6.01
CA MET A 75 -1.20 -7.46 7.36
C MET A 75 -2.49 -7.96 8.02
N ASN A 76 -3.60 -8.04 7.27
CA ASN A 76 -4.85 -8.58 7.80
C ASN A 76 -4.74 -10.07 8.17
N LYS A 77 -3.96 -10.87 7.42
CA LYS A 77 -3.68 -12.27 7.74
C LYS A 77 -2.87 -12.38 9.04
N GLU A 78 -1.84 -11.55 9.20
CA GLU A 78 -1.02 -11.52 10.42
C GLU A 78 -1.86 -11.16 11.66
N ILE A 79 -2.73 -10.15 11.55
CA ILE A 79 -3.67 -9.78 12.64
C ILE A 79 -4.58 -10.95 13.02
N LYS A 80 -5.12 -11.67 12.03
CA LYS A 80 -5.98 -12.85 12.28
C LYS A 80 -5.24 -13.97 13.01
N ILE A 81 -3.96 -14.17 12.70
CA ILE A 81 -3.12 -15.18 13.37
C ILE A 81 -2.84 -14.76 14.81
N GLU A 82 -2.53 -13.48 15.04
CA GLU A 82 -2.29 -12.94 16.38
C GLU A 82 -3.55 -13.02 17.27
N GLU A 83 -4.73 -12.72 16.71
CA GLU A 83 -6.02 -12.89 17.38
C GLU A 83 -6.25 -14.36 17.78
N LYS A 84 -6.08 -15.29 16.83
CA LYS A 84 -6.24 -16.73 17.09
C LYS A 84 -5.24 -17.26 18.13
N SER A 85 -4.00 -16.77 18.14
CA SER A 85 -2.98 -17.17 19.12
C SER A 85 -3.32 -16.75 20.54
N LYS A 86 -4.01 -15.62 20.72
CA LYS A 86 -4.43 -15.13 22.05
C LYS A 86 -5.65 -15.85 22.59
N GLU A 87 -6.46 -16.45 21.72
CA GLU A 87 -7.63 -17.25 22.08
C GLU A 87 -7.26 -18.67 22.52
N MET A 88 -6.05 -19.15 22.25
CA MET A 88 -5.59 -20.46 22.74
C MET A 88 -5.21 -20.35 24.22
N PRO A 89 -5.87 -21.08 25.13
CA PRO A 89 -5.54 -21.02 26.56
C PRO A 89 -4.10 -21.49 26.78
N GLU A 90 -3.39 -20.89 27.76
CA GLU A 90 -2.00 -21.20 28.17
C GLU A 90 -1.77 -22.66 28.58
N VAL A 91 -2.77 -23.54 28.46
CA VAL A 91 -2.72 -24.97 28.81
C VAL A 91 -2.02 -25.82 27.74
N TYR A 92 -1.80 -25.31 26.52
CA TYR A 92 -1.19 -26.05 25.41
C TYR A 92 0.33 -25.80 25.22
N ILE A 93 0.97 -25.10 26.16
CA ILE A 93 2.42 -24.80 26.18
C ILE A 93 3.18 -25.59 27.26
N GLY A 94 2.55 -26.60 27.86
CA GLY A 94 3.18 -27.55 28.79
C GLY A 94 3.90 -28.70 28.08
#